data_AF-A0A925UUJ8-F1
#
_entry.id   AF-A0A925UUJ8-F1
#
_cell.length_a   1.000
_cell.length_b   1.000
_cell.length_c   1.000
_cell.angle_alpha   90.00
_cell.angle_beta   90.00
_cell.angle_gamma   90.00
#
_symmetry.space_group_name_H-M   'P 1'
#
loop_
_entity.id
_entity.type
_entity.pdbx_description
1 polymer ?
#
loop_
_entity_poly.entity_id
_entity_poly.type
_entity_poly.pdbx_seq_one_letter_code
_entity_poly.pdbx_strand_id
1 'polypeptide(L)'
;MSEKKPQKPLPKPVWFKNTYFWIAGILFILGIIGLPFLGGDPVIRDPGQKREGWLFLLYFAASAVMLVNGYISHQQTIQHYHETIGEINE
;
A
#
# COMPACT_ATOMS: atom_id res chain seq x y z
N MET A 1 31.88 -5.94 -30.43
CA MET A 1 30.85 -6.99 -30.31
C MET A 1 30.17 -6.78 -28.97
N SER A 2 29.09 -6.00 -28.93
CA SER A 2 28.36 -5.72 -27.68
C SER A 2 27.38 -6.86 -27.47
N GLU A 3 27.64 -7.73 -26.49
CA GLU A 3 26.69 -8.74 -26.05
C GLU A 3 25.42 -8.05 -25.54
N LYS A 4 24.39 -7.96 -26.37
CA LYS A 4 23.03 -7.69 -25.91
C LYS A 4 22.63 -8.87 -25.01
N LYS A 5 22.80 -8.73 -23.69
CA LYS A 5 22.23 -9.67 -22.71
C LYS A 5 20.75 -9.86 -23.05
N PRO A 6 20.20 -11.09 -22.97
CA PRO A 6 18.77 -11.29 -23.18
C PRO A 6 18.03 -10.45 -22.13
N GLN A 7 17.38 -9.38 -22.60
CA GLN A 7 16.59 -8.52 -21.75
C GLN A 7 15.44 -9.37 -21.22
N LYS A 8 15.47 -9.72 -19.94
CA LYS A 8 14.36 -10.44 -19.32
C LYS A 8 13.11 -9.55 -19.44
N PRO A 9 11.95 -10.10 -19.84
CA PRO A 9 10.74 -9.31 -19.92
C PRO A 9 10.47 -8.68 -18.56
N LEU A 10 10.19 -7.37 -18.54
CA LEU A 10 9.85 -6.69 -17.32
C LEU A 10 8.62 -7.35 -16.69
N PRO A 11 8.62 -7.59 -15.37
CA PRO A 11 7.46 -8.16 -14.71
C PRO A 11 6.28 -7.19 -14.82
N LYS A 12 5.08 -7.71 -15.14
CA LYS A 12 3.87 -6.89 -15.18
C LYS A 12 3.62 -6.23 -13.82
N PRO A 13 3.26 -4.93 -13.80
CA PRO A 13 2.88 -4.26 -12.58
C PRO A 13 1.63 -4.93 -12.00
N VAL A 14 1.70 -5.32 -10.74
CA VAL A 14 0.58 -5.95 -10.02
C VAL A 14 0.41 -5.25 -8.68
N TRP A 15 -0.83 -4.91 -8.34
CA TRP A 15 -1.17 -4.16 -7.14
C TRP A 15 -0.66 -4.84 -5.86
N PHE A 16 -0.83 -6.15 -5.69
CA PHE A 16 -0.39 -6.86 -4.48
C PHE A 16 1.13 -6.85 -4.21
N LYS A 17 1.97 -6.38 -5.15
CA LYS A 17 3.41 -6.17 -4.92
C LYS A 17 3.73 -4.77 -4.36
N ASN A 18 2.75 -3.87 -4.29
CA ASN A 18 2.92 -2.54 -3.73
C ASN A 18 2.70 -2.57 -2.21
N THR A 19 3.75 -2.25 -1.44
CA THR A 19 3.73 -2.23 0.03
C THR A 19 2.66 -1.28 0.60
N TYR A 20 2.33 -0.19 -0.10
CA TYR A 20 1.31 0.75 0.36
C TYR A 20 -0.07 0.10 0.50
N PHE A 21 -0.43 -0.83 -0.40
CA PHE A 21 -1.71 -1.55 -0.29
C PHE A 21 -1.73 -2.53 0.88
N TRP A 22 -0.60 -3.14 1.22
CA TRP A 22 -0.48 -3.99 2.41
C TRP A 22 -0.62 -3.18 3.68
N ILE A 23 0.07 -2.03 3.77
CA ILE A 23 -0.05 -1.12 4.91
C ILE A 23 -1.51 -0.63 5.03
N ALA A 24 -2.12 -0.22 3.92
CA ALA A 24 -3.52 0.20 3.91
C ALA A 24 -4.45 -0.91 4.44
N GLY A 25 -4.27 -2.15 3.99
CA GLY A 25 -5.05 -3.30 4.45
C GLY A 25 -4.89 -3.61 5.94
N ILE A 26 -3.65 -3.61 6.44
CA ILE A 26 -3.37 -3.86 7.87
C ILE A 26 -3.99 -2.76 8.73
N LEU A 27 -3.80 -1.49 8.36
CA LEU A 27 -4.40 -0.36 9.08
C LEU A 27 -5.93 -0.41 9.04
N PHE A 28 -6.53 -0.84 7.92
CA PHE A 28 -7.97 -1.02 7.82
C PHE A 28 -8.48 -2.08 8.79
N ILE A 29 -7.79 -3.22 8.87
CA ILE A 29 -8.13 -4.31 9.80
C ILE A 29 -7.99 -3.84 11.26
N LEU A 30 -6.92 -3.11 11.59
CA LEU A 30 -6.76 -2.52 12.93
C LEU A 30 -7.91 -1.54 13.23
N GLY A 31 -8.31 -0.72 12.26
CA GLY A 31 -9.48 0.15 12.38
C GLY A 31 -10.76 -0.62 12.69
N ILE A 32 -11.00 -1.76 12.01
CA ILE A 32 -12.16 -2.62 12.30
C ILE A 32 -12.07 -3.18 13.72
N ILE A 33 -10.94 -3.77 14.11
CA ILE A 33 -10.77 -4.37 15.45
C ILE A 33 -10.96 -3.32 16.55
N GLY A 34 -10.50 -2.10 16.31
CA GLY A 34 -10.62 -0.95 17.22
C GLY A 34 -12.02 -0.33 17.30
N LEU A 35 -13.01 -0.79 16.52
CA LEU A 35 -14.36 -0.25 16.58
C LEU A 35 -14.94 -0.41 18.01
N PRO A 36 -15.71 0.58 18.51
CA PRO A 36 -16.22 0.58 19.89
C PRO A 36 -17.05 -0.65 20.27
N PHE A 37 -17.68 -1.30 19.28
CA PHE A 37 -18.55 -2.46 19.47
C PHE A 37 -17.82 -3.81 19.28
N LEU A 38 -16.52 -3.81 18.92
CA LEU A 38 -15.71 -5.02 18.77
C LEU A 38 -14.69 -5.14 19.90
N GLY A 39 -13.59 -4.39 19.81
CA GLY A 39 -12.56 -4.34 20.85
C GLY A 39 -12.42 -2.98 21.52
N GLY A 40 -12.81 -1.91 20.82
CA GLY A 40 -12.54 -0.53 21.21
C GLY A 40 -11.05 -0.19 21.25
N ASP A 41 -10.75 1.02 21.73
CA ASP A 41 -9.38 1.54 21.81
C ASP A 41 -8.40 0.64 22.60
N PRO A 42 -8.76 -0.07 23.70
CA PRO A 42 -7.80 -0.87 24.47
C PRO A 42 -7.10 -1.99 23.69
N VAL A 43 -7.70 -2.51 22.62
CA VAL A 43 -7.15 -3.63 21.84
C VAL A 43 -6.11 -3.18 20.83
N ILE A 44 -6.21 -1.95 20.34
CA ILE A 44 -5.35 -1.38 19.30
C ILE A 44 -4.36 -0.34 19.84
N ARG A 45 -4.42 -0.03 21.13
CA ARG A 45 -3.58 0.98 21.77
C ARG A 45 -2.22 0.43 22.16
N ASP A 46 -1.17 1.17 21.85
CA ASP A 46 0.19 0.81 22.24
C ASP A 46 0.43 0.95 23.76
N PRO A 47 1.28 0.11 24.37
CA PRO A 47 1.70 0.26 25.75
C PRO A 47 2.30 1.66 25.99
N GLY A 48 1.73 2.40 26.95
CA GLY A 48 2.20 3.76 27.30
C GLY A 48 1.56 4.90 26.50
N GLN A 49 0.76 4.65 25.47
CA GLN A 49 -0.02 5.70 24.80
C GLN A 49 -1.04 6.31 25.78
N LYS A 50 -1.38 7.60 25.62
CA LYS A 50 -2.48 8.21 26.39
C LYS A 50 -3.82 7.53 26.05
N ARG A 51 -4.77 7.55 26.99
CA ARG A 51 -6.13 7.06 26.73
C ARG A 51 -6.89 8.13 25.97
N GLU A 52 -6.82 8.04 24.65
CA GLU A 52 -7.56 8.89 23.72
C GLU A 52 -8.68 8.06 23.11
N GLY A 53 -9.84 8.69 22.93
CA GLY A 53 -10.99 8.06 22.29
C GLY A 53 -10.83 8.03 20.77
N TRP A 54 -11.47 7.05 20.14
CA TRP A 54 -11.67 7.00 18.68
C TRP A 54 -10.37 6.77 17.89
N LEU A 55 -9.44 6.00 18.47
CA LEU A 55 -8.16 5.67 17.83
C LEU A 55 -8.37 4.94 16.49
N PHE A 56 -9.46 4.18 16.37
CA PHE A 56 -9.88 3.53 15.13
C PHE A 56 -10.05 4.50 13.94
N LEU A 57 -10.47 5.75 14.17
CA LEU A 57 -10.60 6.75 13.12
C LEU A 57 -9.25 7.13 12.53
N LEU A 58 -8.20 7.20 13.37
CA LEU A 58 -6.84 7.46 12.90
C LEU A 58 -6.33 6.30 12.04
N TYR A 59 -6.61 5.06 12.43
CA TYR A 59 -6.28 3.88 11.61
C TYR A 59 -7.00 3.90 10.27
N PHE A 60 -8.29 4.26 10.23
CA PHE A 60 -9.02 4.40 8.96
C PHE A 60 -8.50 5.56 8.10
N ALA A 61 -8.19 6.71 8.70
CA ALA A 61 -7.62 7.85 7.98
C ALA A 61 -6.25 7.50 7.39
N ALA A 62 -5.37 6.88 8.18
CA ALA A 62 -4.06 6.43 7.72
C ALA A 62 -4.18 5.34 6.64
N SER A 63 -5.11 4.40 6.78
CA SER A 63 -5.43 3.40 5.75
C SER A 63 -5.84 4.06 4.43
N ALA A 64 -6.73 5.05 4.48
CA ALA A 64 -7.17 5.79 3.29
C ALA A 64 -6.02 6.53 2.61
N VAL A 65 -5.15 7.20 3.38
CA VAL A 65 -3.94 7.87 2.85
C VAL A 65 -3.03 6.87 2.15
N MET A 66 -2.79 5.71 2.77
CA MET A 66 -1.93 4.66 2.19
C MET A 66 -2.55 4.04 0.94
N LEU A 67 -3.87 3.88 0.90
CA LEU A 67 -4.59 3.40 -0.29
C LEU A 67 -4.43 4.37 -1.46
N VAL A 68 -4.61 5.67 -1.23
CA VAL A 68 -4.43 6.72 -2.26
C VAL A 68 -2.97 6.77 -2.73
N ASN A 69 -2.01 6.74 -1.81
CA ASN A 69 -0.58 6.70 -2.16
C ASN A 69 -0.23 5.46 -2.98
N GLY A 70 -0.76 4.29 -2.59
CA GLY A 70 -0.60 3.05 -3.33
C GLY A 70 -1.20 3.13 -4.73
N TYR A 71 -2.37 3.75 -4.88
CA TYR A 71 -3.01 3.97 -6.18
C TYR A 71 -2.15 4.84 -7.10
N ILE A 72 -1.70 6.01 -6.63
CA ILE A 72 -0.86 6.92 -7.42
C ILE A 72 0.46 6.23 -7.82
N SER A 73 1.12 5.60 -6.84
CA SER A 73 2.37 4.88 -7.07
C SER A 73 2.21 3.74 -8.07
N HIS A 74 1.09 3.02 -8.03
CA HIS A 74 0.80 1.96 -8.98
C HIS A 74 0.57 2.48 -10.40
N GLN A 75 -0.15 3.60 -10.57
CA GLN A 75 -0.33 4.24 -11.88
C GLN A 75 0.99 4.68 -12.49
N GLN A 76 1.89 5.29 -11.71
CA GLN A 76 3.23 5.66 -12.16
C GLN A 76 4.04 4.43 -12.61
N THR A 77 3.90 3.31 -11.89
CA THR A 77 4.58 2.05 -12.25
C THR A 77 4.04 1.47 -13.57
N ILE A 78 2.72 1.56 -13.81
CA ILE A 78 2.10 1.14 -15.07
C ILE A 78 2.60 2.00 -16.22
N GLN A 79 2.65 3.32 -16.03
CA GLN A 79 3.15 4.25 -17.03
C GLN A 79 4.60 3.91 -17.43
N HIS A 80 5.49 3.79 -16.44
CA HIS A 80 6.89 3.41 -16.68
C HIS A 80 7.01 2.05 -17.39
N TYR A 81 6.16 1.07 -17.03
CA TYR A 81 6.15 -0.23 -17.69
C TYR A 81 5.82 -0.13 -19.19
N HIS A 82 4.83 0.69 -19.55
CA HIS A 82 4.48 0.92 -20.96
C HIS A 82 5.56 1.68 -21.71
N GLU A 83 6.19 2.68 -21.08
CA GLU A 83 7.30 3.45 -21.67
C GLU A 83 8.49 2.52 -21.98
N THR A 84 8.93 1.72 -21.01
CA THR A 84 10.07 0.81 -21.23
C THR A 84 9.76 -0.32 -22.21
N ILE A 85 8.52 -0.85 -22.24
CA ILE A 85 8.15 -1.84 -23.25
C ILE A 85 8.05 -1.21 -24.64
N GLY A 86 7.57 0.03 -24.75
CA GLY A 86 7.60 0.80 -25.99
C GLY A 86 9.02 0.92 -26.55
N GLU A 87 9.96 1.35 -25.71
CA GLU A 87 11.38 1.49 -26.07
C GLU A 87 12.07 0.19 -26.49
N ILE A 88 11.64 -0.98 -25.99
CA ILE A 88 12.20 -2.28 -26.39
C ILE A 88 11.70 -2.71 -27.78
N ASN A 89 10.53 -2.24 -28.20
CA ASN A 89 9.87 -2.65 -29.43
C ASN A 89 10.19 -1.75 -30.65
N GLU A 90 10.85 -0.61 -30.45
CA GLU A 90 11.39 0.27 -31.51
C GLU A 90 12.83 -0.11 -31.90
#